data_AF-A0A2Z6MUZ3-F1
#
_entry.id   AF-A0A2Z6MUZ3-F1
#
_cell.length_a   1.000
_cell.length_b   1.000
_cell.length_c   1.000
_cell.angle_alpha   90.00
_cell.angle_beta   90.00
_cell.angle_gamma   90.00
#
_symmetry.space_group_name_H-M   'P 1'
#
loop_
_entity.id
_entity.type
_entity.pdbx_description
1 polymer ?
#
loop_
_entity_poly.entity_id
_entity_poly.type
_entity_poly.pdbx_seq_one_letter_code
_entity_poly.pdbx_strand_id
1 'polypeptide(L)' 'MLVGIKDGRFFLGNFYCIDKQGNIILQDTVEYRSTRRSSPSPMEQRCIGLILIPSSCRTSCHVDCSIDEQLSLLSIPEK' A
#
# COMPACT_ATOMS: atom_id res chain seq x y z
N MET A 1 1.20 -5.34 0.78
CA MET A 1 1.42 -3.88 0.98
C MET A 1 0.15 -3.13 0.65
N LEU A 2 -0.33 -2.29 1.57
CA LEU A 2 -1.51 -1.44 1.39
C LEU A 2 -1.06 0.02 1.19
N VAL A 3 -1.51 0.66 0.12
CA VAL A 3 -1.11 2.02 -0.25
C VAL A 3 -2.33 2.92 -0.36
N GLY A 4 -2.35 3.99 0.42
CA GLY A 4 -3.37 5.03 0.35
C GLY A 4 -3.02 6.10 -0.69
N ILE A 5 -4.03 6.57 -1.44
CA ILE A 5 -3.90 7.61 -2.46
C ILE A 5 -4.70 8.86 -2.06
N LYS A 6 -4.24 10.04 -2.51
CA LYS A 6 -4.83 11.35 -2.20
C LYS A 6 -6.33 11.48 -2.52
N ASP A 7 -6.82 10.73 -3.49
CA ASP A 7 -8.23 10.75 -3.91
C ASP A 7 -9.13 9.80 -3.09
N GLY A 8 -8.60 9.19 -2.03
CA GLY A 8 -9.35 8.33 -1.11
C GLY A 8 -9.43 6.87 -1.55
N ARG A 9 -8.70 6.48 -2.59
CA ARG A 9 -8.53 5.07 -2.97
C ARG A 9 -7.45 4.38 -2.15
N PHE A 10 -7.58 3.07 -2.05
CA PHE A 10 -6.56 2.19 -1.46
C PHE A 10 -6.19 1.09 -2.46
N PHE A 11 -4.91 0.76 -2.52
CA PHE A 11 -4.37 -0.32 -3.34
C PHE A 11 -3.70 -1.34 -2.45
N LEU A 12 -4.18 -2.59 -2.49
CA LEU A 12 -3.56 -3.71 -1.79
C LEU A 12 -2.90 -4.61 -2.84
N GLY A 13 -1.60 -4.83 -2.72
CA GLY A 13 -0.88 -5.71 -3.64
C GLY A 13 0.45 -6.20 -3.07
N ASN A 14 1.08 -7.08 -3.82
CA ASN A 14 2.42 -7.58 -3.54
C ASN A 14 3.44 -6.51 -3.90
N PHE A 15 4.32 -6.16 -2.97
CA PHE A 15 5.40 -5.21 -3.27
C PHE A 15 6.37 -5.82 -4.27
N TYR A 16 6.59 -5.16 -5.40
CA TYR A 16 7.55 -5.61 -6.40
C TYR A 16 8.86 -4.84 -6.29
N CYS A 17 8.79 -3.51 -6.36
CA CYS A 17 9.96 -2.65 -6.17
C CYS A 17 9.58 -1.20 -5.84
N ILE A 18 10.59 -0.44 -5.42
CA ILE A 18 10.55 1.01 -5.25
C ILE A 18 11.76 1.62 -5.95
N ASP A 19 11.56 2.74 -6.64
CA ASP A 19 12.66 3.48 -7.25
C ASP A 19 13.24 4.57 -6.31
N LYS A 20 14.31 5.24 -6.76
CA LYS A 20 14.97 6.33 -6.00
C LYS A 20 14.06 7.54 -5.74
N GLN A 21 13.04 7.75 -6.56
CA GLN A 21 12.07 8.84 -6.42
C GLN A 21 10.89 8.44 -5.51
N GLY A 22 10.89 7.19 -5.05
CA GLY A 22 9.86 6.62 -4.19
C GLY A 22 8.63 6.16 -4.95
N ASN A 23 8.65 6.01 -6.27
CA ASN A 23 7.56 5.39 -7.01
C ASN A 23 7.54 3.90 -6.71
N ILE A 24 6.35 3.33 -6.51
CA ILE A 24 6.18 1.92 -6.11
C ILE A 24 5.54 1.14 -7.25
N ILE A 25 6.04 -0.07 -7.50
CA ILE A 25 5.35 -1.06 -8.33
C ILE A 25 4.71 -2.12 -7.43
N LEU A 26 3.42 -2.38 -7.64
CA LEU A 26 2.67 -3.45 -6.99
C LEU A 26 2.22 -4.50 -8.03
N GLN A 27 2.25 -5.77 -7.63
CA GLN A 27 1.72 -6.92 -8.37
C GLN A 27 0.45 -7.47 -7.71
N ASP A 28 -0.35 -8.20 -8.49
CA ASP A 28 -1.61 -8.82 -8.04
C ASP A 28 -2.52 -7.85 -7.29
N THR A 29 -2.57 -6.60 -7.77
CA THR A 29 -3.12 -5.50 -7.01
C THR A 29 -4.64 -5.45 -7.10
N VAL A 30 -5.29 -5.24 -5.96
CA VAL A 30 -6.71 -4.92 -5.81
C VAL A 30 -6.84 -3.45 -5.43
N GLU A 31 -7.64 -2.71 -6.21
CA GLU A 31 -8.06 -1.35 -5.90
C GLU A 31 -9.37 -1.39 -5.11
N TYR A 32 -9.44 -0.58 -4.06
CA TYR A 32 -10.62 -0.33 -3.26
C TYR A 32 -11.06 1.12 -3.41
N ARG A 33 -12.33 1.33 -3.75
CA ARG A 33 -12.93 2.65 -3.93
C ARG A 33 -14.03 2.89 -2.89
N SER A 34 -14.03 4.08 -2.28
CA SER A 34 -15.14 4.52 -1.44
C SER A 34 -16.31 4.97 -2.32
N THR A 35 -17.39 4.19 -2.32
CA THR A 35 -18.63 4.48 -3.06
C THR A 35 -19.55 5.38 -2.23
N ARG A 36 -19.16 6.65 -2.01
CA ARG A 36 -19.87 7.75 -1.29
C ARG A 36 -19.33 8.05 0.12
N ARG A 37 -19.23 9.35 0.40
CA ARG A 37 -18.75 9.94 1.67
C ARG A 37 -19.74 9.85 2.84
N SER A 38 -20.93 9.26 2.67
CA SER A 38 -22.05 9.43 3.61
C SER A 38 -22.88 8.17 3.93
N SER A 39 -22.46 6.98 3.49
CA SER A 39 -23.16 5.72 3.82
C SER A 39 -22.17 4.56 3.94
N PRO A 40 -22.44 3.53 4.77
CA PRO A 40 -21.66 2.30 4.79
C PRO A 40 -22.05 1.45 3.55
N SER A 41 -21.80 1.99 2.36
CA SER A 41 -21.93 1.24 1.11
C SER A 41 -20.72 0.31 0.95
N PRO A 42 -20.91 -0.85 0.30
CA PRO A 42 -19.80 -1.76 0.04
C PRO A 42 -18.67 -1.04 -0.71
N MET A 43 -17.44 -1.14 -0.20
CA MET A 43 -16.25 -0.73 -0.95
C MET A 43 -16.21 -1.50 -2.26
N GLU A 44 -16.20 -0.80 -3.39
CA GLU A 44 -16.06 -1.45 -4.69
C GLU A 44 -14.62 -1.94 -4.83
N GLN A 45 -14.46 -3.20 -5.23
CA GLN A 45 -13.16 -3.85 -5.40
C GLN A 45 -12.92 -4.15 -6.87
N ARG A 46 -11.70 -3.88 -7.33
CA ARG A 46 -11.29 -4.16 -8.71
C ARG A 46 -9.88 -4.74 -8.74
N CYS A 47 -9.70 -5.92 -9.34
CA CYS A 47 -8.38 -6.46 -9.65
C CYS A 47 -7.76 -5.69 -10.83
N ILE A 48 -6.50 -5.27 -10.69
CA ILE A 48 -5.77 -4.47 -11.69
C ILE A 48 -4.44 -5.11 -12.09
N GLY A 49 -3.91 -6.05 -11.29
CA GLY A 49 -2.67 -6.74 -11.61
C GLY A 49 -1.43 -5.90 -11.30
N LEU A 50 -0.62 -5.59 -12.31
CA LEU A 50 0.62 -4.82 -12.19
C LEU A 50 0.34 -3.32 -12.33
N ILE A 51 0.70 -2.52 -11.31
CA ILE A 51 0.50 -1.06 -11.34
C ILE A 51 1.73 -0.30 -10.87
N LEU A 52 1.87 0.93 -11.35
CA LEU A 52 2.79 1.95 -10.83
C LEU A 52 2.00 2.94 -9.97
N ILE A 53 2.46 3.17 -8.74
CA ILE A 53 1.97 4.22 -7.84
C ILE A 53 3.03 5.33 -7.77
N PRO A 54 2.75 6.52 -8.35
CA PRO A 54 3.63 7.67 -8.23
C PRO A 54 3.77 8.13 -6.78
N SER A 55 4.99 8.50 -6.36
CA SER A 55 5.25 8.98 -5.01
C SER A 55 4.41 10.21 -4.66
N SER A 56 4.15 11.07 -5.65
CA SER A 56 3.38 12.31 -5.51
C SER A 56 1.89 12.11 -5.21
N CYS A 57 1.32 10.93 -5.52
CA CYS A 57 -0.09 10.63 -5.30
C CYS A 57 -0.34 9.87 -3.98
N ARG A 58 0.71 9.38 -3.35
CA ARG A 58 0.66 8.53 -2.16
C ARG A 58 0.44 9.32 -0.89
N THR A 59 -0.44 8.86 -0.02
CA THR A 59 -0.68 9.41 1.32
C THR A 59 -0.15 8.51 2.43
N SER A 60 -0.16 7.19 2.23
CA SER A 60 0.31 6.22 3.22
C SER A 60 0.85 4.95 2.56
N CYS A 61 1.72 4.24 3.30
CA CYS A 61 2.13 2.87 3.03
C CYS A 61 1.97 2.06 4.30
N HIS A 62 1.33 0.91 4.22
CA HIS A 62 1.33 -0.10 5.27
C HIS A 62 1.93 -1.40 4.73
N VAL A 63 2.89 -1.93 5.48
CA VAL A 63 3.62 -3.15 5.16
C VAL A 63 3.34 -4.13 6.29
N ASP A 64 2.75 -5.27 5.95
CA ASP A 64 2.58 -6.36 6.90
C ASP A 64 3.96 -6.89 7.29
N CYS A 65 4.20 -6.95 8.59
CA CYS A 65 5.42 -7.48 9.18
C CYS A 65 5.03 -8.38 10.35
N SER A 66 5.76 -9.48 10.51
CA SER A 66 5.66 -10.30 11.70
C SER A 66 6.15 -9.54 12.93
N ILE A 67 5.73 -9.97 14.11
CA ILE A 67 6.20 -9.38 15.38
C ILE A 67 7.72 -9.50 15.48
N ASP A 68 8.29 -10.62 15.04
CA ASP A 68 9.74 -10.84 15.07
C ASP A 68 10.51 -9.86 14.17
N GLU A 69 9.98 -9.55 12.98
CA GLU A 69 10.54 -8.53 12.10
C GLU A 69 10.43 -7.13 12.71
N GLN A 70 9.30 -6.82 13.36
CA GLN A 70 9.14 -5.55 14.08
C GLN A 70 10.15 -5.41 15.22
N LEU A 71 10.35 -6.46 16.01
CA LEU A 71 11.34 -6.48 17.09
C LEU A 71 12.77 -6.39 16.54
N SER A 72 13.04 -7.03 15.41
CA SER A 72 14.34 -6.93 14.73
C SER A 72 14.65 -5.50 14.29
N LEU A 73 13.65 -4.76 13.77
CA LEU A 73 13.80 -3.34 13.40
C LEU A 73 14.08 -2.42 14.60
N LEU A 74 13.68 -2.83 15.81
CA LEU A 74 13.92 -2.09 17.05
C LEU A 74 15.23 -2.50 17.74
N SER A 75 15.84 -3.60 17.31
CA SER A 75 17.09 -4.10 17.89
C SER A 75 18.30 -3.26 17.44
N ILE A 76 19.27 -3.09 18.33
CA ILE A 76 20.55 -2.48 17.98
C ILE A 76 21.45 -3.62 17.47
N PRO A 77 22.07 -3.50 16.28
CA PRO A 77 22.99 -4.52 15.80
C PRO A 77 24.17 -4.67 16.78
N GLU A 78 24.43 -5.90 17.22
CA GLU A 78 25.62 -6.21 18.00
C GLU A 78 26.87 -5.94 17.15
N LYS A 79 27.92 -5.44 17.81
CA LYS A 79 29.14 -4.94 17.19
C LYS A 79 30.05 -6.03 16.67
#